data_AF-A0A2W0BJY3-F1
#
_entry.id   AF-A0A2W0BJY3-F1
#
_cell.length_a   1.000
_cell.length_b   1.000
_cell.length_c   1.000
_cell.angle_alpha   90.00
_cell.angle_beta   90.00
_cell.angle_gamma   90.00
#
_symmetry.space_group_name_H-M   'P 1'
#
loop_
_entity.id
_entity.type
_entity.pdbx_description
1 polymer ?
#
loop_
_entity_poly.entity_id
_entity_poly.type
_entity_poly.pdbx_seq_one_letter_code
_entity_poly.pdbx_strand_id
1 'polypeptide(L)'
;MFAQTQMEPTSKIPSDISTELRRLAHDLSNSLETIMQASYLLSQSKLDETSKRWAGLIDNATRDAARINREVREILRSRST
;
A
#
# COMPACT_ATOMS: atom_id res chain seq x y z
N MET A 1 7.45 -5.22 -44.87
CA MET A 1 7.05 -6.15 -43.79
C MET A 1 7.18 -5.39 -42.48
N PHE A 2 6.07 -4.98 -41.87
CA PHE A 2 6.09 -4.45 -40.50
C PHE A 2 5.52 -5.54 -39.60
N ALA A 3 6.37 -6.13 -38.79
CA ALA A 3 5.95 -7.07 -37.75
C ALA A 3 5.13 -6.28 -36.74
N GLN A 4 3.82 -6.55 -36.67
CA GLN A 4 2.98 -6.12 -35.57
C GLN A 4 3.49 -6.79 -34.31
N THR A 5 4.09 -6.01 -33.41
CA THR A 5 4.32 -6.43 -32.03
C THR A 5 2.96 -6.75 -31.43
N GLN A 6 2.63 -8.04 -31.31
CA GLN A 6 1.48 -8.49 -30.55
C GLN A 6 1.72 -8.03 -29.10
N MET A 7 0.97 -7.02 -28.67
CA MET A 7 0.83 -6.75 -27.24
C MET A 7 0.07 -7.94 -26.67
N GLU A 8 0.78 -8.81 -25.97
CA GLU A 8 0.20 -9.88 -25.16
C GLU A 8 -1.00 -9.34 -24.38
N PRO A 9 -2.18 -9.98 -24.44
CA PRO A 9 -3.32 -9.54 -23.67
C PRO A 9 -2.92 -9.58 -22.19
N THR A 10 -2.92 -8.43 -21.53
CA THR A 10 -2.72 -8.34 -20.09
C THR A 10 -3.71 -9.28 -19.42
N SER A 11 -3.22 -10.42 -18.91
CA SER A 11 -4.09 -11.43 -18.30
C SER A 11 -4.88 -10.77 -17.19
N LYS A 12 -6.21 -10.78 -17.34
CA LYS A 12 -7.11 -10.22 -16.33
C LYS A 12 -7.08 -11.12 -15.10
N ILE A 13 -7.08 -10.50 -13.92
CA ILE A 13 -7.11 -11.24 -12.66
C ILE A 13 -8.51 -11.84 -12.51
N PRO A 14 -8.64 -13.15 -12.19
CA PRO A 14 -9.92 -13.78 -11.88
C PRO A 14 -10.71 -12.97 -10.83
N SER A 15 -12.03 -12.89 -11.00
CA SER A 15 -12.87 -11.98 -10.21
C SER A 15 -12.91 -12.30 -8.72
N ASP A 16 -12.88 -13.59 -8.36
CA ASP A 16 -12.78 -14.12 -7.00
C ASP A 16 -11.46 -13.70 -6.34
N ILE A 17 -10.33 -13.92 -7.01
CA ILE A 17 -8.99 -13.51 -6.55
C ILE A 17 -8.89 -11.99 -6.44
N SER A 18 -9.41 -11.25 -7.43
CA SER A 18 -9.42 -9.80 -7.41
C SER A 18 -10.24 -9.24 -6.25
N THR A 19 -11.36 -9.89 -5.90
CA THR A 19 -12.19 -9.49 -4.77
C THR A 19 -11.46 -9.68 -3.45
N GLU A 20 -10.82 -10.83 -3.24
CA GLU A 20 -10.08 -11.10 -2.01
C GLU A 20 -8.86 -10.18 -1.86
N LEU A 21 -8.11 -9.94 -2.94
CA LEU A 21 -6.97 -9.01 -2.91
C LEU A 21 -7.40 -7.58 -2.60
N ARG A 22 -8.58 -7.13 -3.09
CA ARG A 22 -9.13 -5.81 -2.71
C ARG A 22 -9.54 -5.76 -1.24
N ARG A 23 -10.09 -6.85 -0.69
CA ARG A 23 -10.44 -6.96 0.73
C ARG A 23 -9.19 -6.86 1.60
N LEU A 24 -8.15 -7.64 1.30
CA LEU A 24 -6.87 -7.58 2.01
C LEU A 24 -6.20 -6.21 1.89
N ALA A 25 -6.20 -5.59 0.71
CA ALA A 25 -5.67 -4.24 0.53
C ALA A 25 -6.47 -3.19 1.34
N HIS A 26 -7.79 -3.40 1.50
CA HIS A 26 -8.63 -2.61 2.40
C HIS A 26 -8.23 -2.75 3.86
N ASP A 27 -8.15 -3.98 4.36
CA ASP A 27 -7.76 -4.25 5.75
C ASP A 27 -6.35 -3.73 6.06
N LEU A 28 -5.42 -3.85 5.10
CA LEU A 28 -4.08 -3.30 5.22
C LEU A 28 -4.10 -1.77 5.32
N SER A 29 -4.92 -1.07 4.54
CA SER A 29 -5.05 0.38 4.69
C SER A 29 -5.55 0.78 6.07
N ASN A 30 -6.54 0.08 6.62
CA ASN A 30 -7.07 0.38 7.95
C ASN A 30 -5.99 0.20 9.02
N SER A 31 -5.17 -0.85 8.88
CA SER A 31 -4.04 -1.11 9.78
C SER A 31 -2.97 -0.01 9.67
N LEU A 32 -2.61 0.39 8.45
CA LEU A 32 -1.62 1.44 8.21
C LEU A 32 -2.10 2.80 8.70
N GLU A 33 -3.38 3.13 8.52
CA GLU A 33 -3.97 4.35 9.04
C GLU A 33 -3.93 4.40 10.57
N THR A 34 -4.22 3.28 11.23
CA THR A 34 -4.10 3.15 12.69
C THR A 34 -2.66 3.41 13.14
N ILE A 35 -1.66 2.83 12.45
CA ILE A 35 -0.25 3.06 12.76
C ILE A 35 0.14 4.51 12.52
N MET A 36 -0.29 5.15 11.43
CA MET A 36 -0.02 6.57 11.17
C MET A 36 -0.58 7.47 12.27
N GLN A 37 -1.81 7.20 12.73
CA GLN A 37 -2.42 7.95 13.84
C GLN A 37 -1.63 7.74 15.14
N ALA A 38 -1.22 6.50 15.44
CA ALA A 38 -0.41 6.21 16.61
C ALA A 38 0.97 6.90 16.54
N SER A 39 1.65 6.86 15.39
CA SER A 39 2.92 7.57 15.16
C SER A 39 2.77 9.08 15.31
N TYR A 40 1.67 9.65 14.83
CA TYR A 40 1.37 11.06 15.02
C TYR A 40 1.19 11.42 16.50
N LEU A 41 0.38 10.66 17.25
CA LEU A 41 0.20 10.88 18.69
C LEU A 41 1.51 10.69 19.47
N LEU A 42 2.31 9.68 19.11
CA LEU A 42 3.62 9.43 19.70
C LEU A 42 4.57 10.61 19.47
N SER A 43 4.53 11.24 18.30
CA SER A 43 5.35 12.42 17.98
C SER A 43 5.04 13.64 18.86
N GLN A 44 3.84 13.71 19.45
CA GLN A 44 3.45 14.77 20.38
C GLN A 44 3.94 14.52 21.82
N SER A 45 4.44 13.32 22.11
CA SER A 45 4.93 12.94 23.45
C SER A 45 6.34 13.48 23.71
N LYS A 46 6.71 13.64 24.98
CA LYS A 46 8.09 13.96 25.37
C LYS A 46 8.98 12.71 25.21
N LEU A 47 9.62 12.62 24.05
CA LEU A 47 10.57 11.56 23.72
C LEU A 47 12.01 12.06 23.83
N ASP A 48 12.92 11.21 24.30
CA ASP A 48 14.36 11.44 24.14
C ASP A 48 14.77 11.35 22.65
N GLU A 49 16.00 11.74 22.35
CA GLU A 49 16.51 11.79 20.98
C GLU A 49 16.49 10.43 20.26
N THR A 50 16.80 9.34 20.96
CA THR A 50 16.79 7.98 20.40
C THR A 50 15.35 7.55 20.10
N SER A 51 14.44 7.77 21.05
CA SER A 51 13.02 7.46 20.89
C SER A 51 12.38 8.26 19.75
N LYS A 52 12.77 9.53 19.56
CA LYS A 52 12.34 10.35 18.41
C LYS A 52 12.78 9.75 17.08
N ARG A 53 14.01 9.24 17.01
CA ARG A 53 14.54 8.60 15.79
C ARG A 53 13.74 7.34 15.44
N TRP A 54 13.39 6.52 16.43
CA TRP A 54 12.54 5.35 16.21
C TRP A 54 11.12 5.73 15.77
N ALA A 55 10.52 6.73 16.41
CA ALA A 55 9.21 7.24 16.00
C ALA A 55 9.21 7.72 14.54
N GLY A 56 10.26 8.43 14.12
CA GLY A 56 10.45 8.84 12.72
C GLY A 56 10.63 7.67 11.75
N LEU A 57 11.37 6.62 12.13
CA LEU A 57 11.50 5.41 11.31
C LEU A 57 10.14 4.71 11.12
N ILE A 58 9.33 4.62 12.16
CA ILE A 58 7.99 4.01 12.10
C ILE A 58 7.08 4.84 11.19
N ASP A 59 7.04 6.17 11.35
CA ASP A 59 6.21 7.04 10.51
C ASP A 59 6.60 6.92 9.02
N ASN A 60 7.90 6.96 8.72
CA ASN A 60 8.39 6.82 7.34
C ASN A 60 8.03 5.46 6.74
N ALA A 61 8.29 4.36 7.46
CA ALA A 61 7.98 3.02 6.98
C ALA A 61 6.46 2.83 6.74
N THR A 62 5.63 3.43 7.59
CA THR A 62 4.17 3.36 7.46
C THR A 62 3.68 4.13 6.24
N ARG A 63 4.23 5.32 5.97
CA ARG A 63 3.93 6.10 4.76
C ARG A 63 4.34 5.35 3.49
N ASP A 64 5.52 4.73 3.50
CA ASP A 64 6.00 3.91 2.38
C ASP A 64 5.09 2.71 2.13
N ALA A 65 4.69 1.99 3.20
CA ALA A 65 3.75 0.89 3.09
C ALA A 65 2.38 1.35 2.58
N ALA A 66 1.90 2.54 2.98
CA ALA A 66 0.64 3.11 2.49
C ALA A 66 0.72 3.44 1.00
N ARG A 67 1.85 4.01 0.53
CA ARG A 67 2.10 4.25 -0.89
C ARG A 67 2.10 2.92 -1.68
N ILE A 68 2.83 1.92 -1.21
CA ILE A 68 2.90 0.60 -1.86
C ILE A 68 1.51 -0.04 -1.93
N ASN A 69 0.72 0.00 -0.84
CA ASN A 69 -0.63 -0.56 -0.83
C ASN A 69 -1.56 0.19 -1.81
N ARG A 70 -1.38 1.50 -1.98
CA ARG A 70 -2.11 2.28 -2.99
C ARG A 70 -1.75 1.83 -4.41
N GLU A 71 -0.47 1.63 -4.71
CA GLU A 71 -0.01 1.12 -6.01
C GLU A 71 -0.58 -0.29 -6.29
N VAL A 72 -0.62 -1.17 -5.29
CA VAL A 72 -1.28 -2.48 -5.38
C VAL A 72 -2.75 -2.33 -5.76
N ARG A 73 -3.51 -1.44 -5.10
CA ARG A 73 -4.92 -1.20 -5.43
C ARG A 73 -5.13 -0.68 -6.84
N GLU A 74 -4.23 0.19 -7.34
CA GLU A 74 -4.28 0.71 -8.70
C GLU A 74 -4.02 -0.41 -9.74
N ILE A 75 -3.09 -1.31 -9.47
CA ILE A 75 -2.87 -2.51 -10.29
C ILE A 75 -4.10 -3.42 -10.27
N LEU A 76 -4.67 -3.68 -9.08
CA LEU A 76 -5.87 -4.51 -8.95
C LEU A 76 -7.05 -3.91 -9.71
N ARG A 77 -7.22 -2.59 -9.67
CA ARG A 77 -8.29 -1.87 -10.40
C ARG A 77 -8.08 -1.91 -11.91
N SER A 78 -6.85 -1.79 -12.39
CA SER A 78 -6.54 -1.79 -13.83
C SER A 78 -6.61 -3.17 -14.48
N ARG A 79 -6.46 -4.25 -13.69
CA ARG A 79 -6.43 -5.64 -14.17
C ARG A 79 -7.65 -6.47 -13.83
N SER A 80 -8.58 -5.93 -13.06
CA SER A 80 -9.83 -6.62 -12.75
C SER A 80 -10.83 -6.53 -13.89
N THR A 81 -11.44 -7.68 -14.23
CA THR A 81 -12.57 -7.81 -15.17
C THR A 81 -13.80 -7.04 -14.72
#